data_AF-A0A519TFP6-F1
#
_entry.id   AF-A0A519TFP6-F1
#
_cell.length_a   1.000
_cell.length_b   1.000
_cell.length_c   1.000
_cell.angle_alpha   90.00
_cell.angle_beta   90.00
_cell.angle_gamma   90.00
#
_symmetry.space_group_name_H-M   'P 1'
#
loop_
_entity.id
_entity.type
_entity.pdbx_description
1 polymer ?
#
loop_
_entity_poly.entity_id
_entity_poly.type
_entity_poly.pdbx_seq_one_letter_code
_entity_poly.pdbx_strand_id
1 'polypeptide(L)' 'FGAFGIKTSSAQITKHYTLEELPGKQIVGVVNFPKKQIGKFMSEFLVTGFADENGDIVLTTVDKKVPNGSKLI' A
#
# COMPACT_ATOMS: atom_id res chain seq x y z
N PHE A 1 -3.63 0.64 -9.59
CA PHE A 1 -4.48 1.80 -9.26
C PHE A 1 -5.42 2.20 -10.42
N GLY A 2 -6.09 1.25 -11.09
CA GLY A 2 -7.04 1.58 -12.18
C GLY A 2 -6.39 2.45 -13.26
N ALA A 3 -6.99 3.61 -13.54
CA ALA A 3 -6.48 4.60 -14.50
C ALA A 3 -5.06 5.11 -14.21
N PHE A 4 -4.58 5.03 -12.95
CA PHE A 4 -3.21 5.41 -12.58
C PHE A 4 -2.17 4.30 -12.85
N GLY A 5 -2.59 3.16 -13.42
CA GLY A 5 -1.72 2.05 -13.83
C GLY A 5 -1.23 1.16 -12.68
N ILE A 6 -0.26 0.32 -13.00
CA ILE A 6 0.51 -0.50 -12.05
C ILE A 6 1.63 0.36 -11.47
N LYS A 7 1.83 0.30 -10.15
CA LYS A 7 2.86 1.08 -9.45
C LYS A 7 3.59 0.19 -8.46
N THR A 8 4.87 0.47 -8.22
CA THR A 8 5.69 -0.23 -7.23
C THR A 8 5.80 0.56 -5.93
N SER A 9 5.84 -0.13 -4.79
CA SER A 9 6.12 0.47 -3.48
C SER A 9 6.85 -0.52 -2.59
N SER A 10 7.53 0.01 -1.57
CA SER A 10 8.21 -0.76 -0.54
C SER A 10 7.58 -0.42 0.81
N ALA A 11 7.15 -1.45 1.54
CA ALA A 11 6.49 -1.32 2.83
C ALA A 11 7.07 -2.35 3.83
N GLN A 12 7.23 -1.94 5.09
CA GLN A 12 7.71 -2.81 6.17
C GLN A 12 6.51 -3.41 6.91
N ILE A 13 5.94 -4.47 6.33
CA ILE A 13 4.67 -5.07 6.78
C ILE A 13 4.78 -6.58 7.05
N THR A 14 6.01 -7.11 7.13
CA THR A 14 6.28 -8.56 7.23
C THR A 14 5.83 -9.19 8.54
N LYS A 15 5.44 -8.39 9.52
CA LYS A 15 4.98 -8.84 10.84
C LYS A 15 3.54 -9.35 10.83
N HIS A 16 2.68 -8.75 10.01
CA HIS A 16 1.26 -9.10 9.93
C HIS A 16 0.84 -9.71 8.59
N TYR A 17 1.72 -9.72 7.57
CA TYR A 17 1.35 -10.15 6.23
C TYR A 17 2.42 -11.03 5.61
N THR A 18 1.98 -12.11 4.96
CA THR A 18 2.84 -12.99 4.15
C THR A 18 2.68 -12.71 2.65
N LEU A 19 3.59 -13.26 1.84
CA LEU A 19 3.56 -13.06 0.39
C LEU A 19 2.33 -13.70 -0.27
N GLU A 20 1.78 -14.74 0.34
CA GLU A 20 0.62 -15.50 -0.15
C GLU A 20 -0.69 -14.74 0.10
N GLU A 21 -0.74 -13.88 1.12
CA GLU A 21 -1.94 -13.15 1.55
C GLU A 21 -2.13 -11.79 0.85
N LEU A 22 -1.07 -11.26 0.26
CA LEU A 22 -1.07 -9.93 -0.36
C LEU A 22 -1.75 -9.88 -1.74
N PRO A 23 -1.58 -10.87 -2.64
CA PRO A 23 -2.23 -10.86 -3.95
C PRO A 23 -3.76 -10.74 -3.82
N GLY A 24 -4.33 -9.73 -4.50
CA GLY A 24 -5.77 -9.47 -4.49
C GLY A 24 -6.29 -8.64 -3.31
N LYS A 25 -5.46 -8.37 -2.30
CA LYS A 25 -5.81 -7.45 -1.20
C LYS A 25 -5.90 -6.01 -1.73
N GLN A 26 -6.97 -5.30 -1.37
CA GLN A 26 -7.09 -3.88 -1.69
C GLN A 26 -6.48 -3.04 -0.57
N ILE A 27 -5.71 -2.02 -0.96
CA ILE A 27 -5.01 -1.12 -0.06
C ILE A 27 -5.33 0.32 -0.39
N VAL A 28 -5.07 1.21 0.55
CA VAL A 28 -5.06 2.66 0.33
C VAL A 28 -3.61 3.13 0.15
N GLY A 29 -3.41 4.09 -0.76
CA GLY A 29 -2.08 4.62 -1.04
C GLY A 29 -2.11 6.03 -1.60
N VAL A 30 -1.08 6.81 -1.27
CA VAL A 30 -0.87 8.17 -1.76
C VAL A 30 -0.02 8.12 -3.03
N VAL A 31 -0.60 8.48 -4.17
CA VAL A 31 0.00 8.29 -5.50
C VAL A 31 0.60 9.55 -6.12
N ASN A 32 0.46 10.71 -5.47
CA ASN A 32 0.94 12.01 -5.97
C ASN A 32 2.23 12.49 -5.28
N PHE A 33 2.85 11.69 -4.43
CA PHE A 33 4.16 12.01 -3.87
C PHE A 33 5.27 11.79 -4.90
N PRO A 34 6.37 12.55 -4.80
CA PRO A 34 7.58 12.26 -5.56
C PRO A 34 8.03 10.82 -5.33
N LYS A 35 8.59 10.18 -6.36
CA LYS A 35 9.16 8.84 -6.21
C LYS A 35 10.27 8.88 -5.16
N LYS A 36 10.29 7.88 -4.27
CA LYS A 36 11.27 7.78 -3.18
C LYS A 36 12.24 6.64 -3.46
N GLN A 37 13.53 6.96 -3.49
CA GLN A 37 14.59 5.96 -3.57
C GLN A 37 14.78 5.29 -2.21
N ILE A 38 14.70 3.96 -2.17
CA ILE A 38 14.90 3.14 -0.96
C ILE A 38 15.94 2.06 -1.30
N GLY A 39 17.20 2.33 -0.97
CA GLY A 39 18.31 1.46 -1.39
C GLY A 39 18.37 1.37 -2.92
N LYS A 40 18.17 0.17 -3.48
CA LYS A 40 18.10 -0.08 -4.94
C LYS A 40 16.69 -0.03 -5.51
N PHE A 41 15.67 0.19 -4.68
CA PHE A 41 14.26 0.14 -5.06
C PHE A 41 13.69 1.55 -5.21
N MET A 42 12.93 1.78 -6.28
CA MET A 42 12.21 3.03 -6.51
C MET A 42 10.73 2.86 -6.11
N SER A 43 10.33 3.55 -5.05
CA SER A 43 8.94 3.57 -4.59
C SER A 43 8.16 4.67 -5.30
N GLU A 44 7.09 4.31 -5.99
CA GLU A 44 6.27 5.21 -6.82
C GLU A 44 5.02 5.73 -6.10
N PHE A 45 4.67 5.13 -4.97
CA PHE A 45 3.57 5.57 -4.12
C PHE A 45 3.86 5.20 -2.67
N LEU A 46 3.15 5.84 -1.74
CA LEU A 46 3.17 5.49 -0.32
C LEU A 46 1.98 4.56 -0.03
N VAL A 47 2.25 3.32 0.38
CA VAL A 47 1.24 2.43 0.99
C VAL A 47 0.89 3.00 2.37
N THR A 48 -0.39 3.06 2.72
CA THR A 48 -0.82 3.57 4.03
C THR A 48 -1.13 2.44 5.01
N GLY A 49 -0.95 2.73 6.29
CA GLY A 49 -1.24 1.83 7.39
C GLY A 49 -1.17 2.55 8.73
N PHE A 50 -1.50 1.82 9.79
CA PHE A 50 -1.45 2.27 11.17
C PHE A 50 -0.54 1.34 11.97
N ALA A 51 0.17 1.87 12.95
CA ALA A 51 0.89 1.05 13.90
C ALA A 51 -0.10 0.38 14.87
N ASP A 52 0.09 -0.91 15.15
CA ASP A 52 -0.59 -1.61 16.24
C ASP A 52 0.04 -1.24 17.61
N GLU A 53 -0.38 -1.92 18.67
CA GLU A 53 0.14 -1.70 20.03
C GLU A 53 1.65 -2.00 20.16
N ASN A 54 2.23 -2.77 19.24
CA ASN A 54 3.65 -3.14 19.20
C ASN A 54 4.47 -2.25 18.24
N GLY A 55 3.83 -1.33 17.53
CA GLY A 55 4.47 -0.52 16.49
C GLY A 55 4.52 -1.18 15.11
N ASP A 56 3.96 -2.38 14.95
CA ASP A 56 3.94 -3.12 13.71
C ASP A 56 2.83 -2.58 12.77
N ILE A 57 3.10 -2.53 11.47
CA ILE A 57 2.24 -1.80 10.51
C ILE A 57 1.09 -2.67 10.00
N VAL A 58 -0.14 -2.26 10.32
CA VAL A 58 -1.40 -2.78 9.80
C VAL A 58 -1.86 -1.94 8.60
N LEU A 59 -2.08 -2.58 7.45
CA LEU A 59 -2.47 -1.93 6.20
C LEU A 59 -3.87 -1.28 6.30
N THR A 60 -4.00 -0.07 5.77
CA THR A 60 -5.32 0.52 5.53
C THR A 60 -5.98 -0.19 4.36
N THR A 61 -7.18 -0.74 4.61
CA THR A 61 -8.00 -1.44 3.61
C THR A 61 -9.39 -0.81 3.52
N VAL A 62 -10.17 -1.27 2.54
CA VAL A 62 -11.61 -1.02 2.43
C VAL A 62 -12.38 -2.22 2.98
N ASP A 63 -13.53 -1.96 3.62
CA ASP A 63 -14.45 -2.99 4.14
C ASP A 63 -15.09 -3.81 2.99
N LYS A 64 -15.39 -3.14 1.88
CA LYS A 64 -15.98 -3.76 0.68
C LYS A 64 -15.15 -3.47 -0.55
N LYS A 65 -15.22 -4.37 -1.53
CA LYS A 65 -14.51 -4.17 -2.79
C LYS A 65 -14.99 -2.90 -3.48
N VAL A 66 -14.04 -2.07 -3.90
CA VAL A 66 -14.28 -0.85 -4.70
C VAL A 66 -13.45 -0.91 -5.99
N PRO A 67 -13.80 -0.13 -7.03
CA PRO A 67 -12.94 -0.04 -8.21
C PRO A 67 -11.50 0.37 -7.85
N ASN A 68 -10.52 -0.27 -8.49
CA ASN A 68 -9.12 0.14 -8.30
C ASN A 68 -8.93 1.57 -8.81
N GLY A 69 -8.27 2.42 -8.01
CA GLY A 69 -8.08 3.84 -8.35
C GLY A 69 -9.20 4.76 -7.84
N SER A 70 -10.20 4.24 -7.12
CA SER A 70 -11.15 5.06 -6.37
C SER A 70 -10.41 6.02 -5.44
N LYS A 71 -10.80 7.30 -5.48
CA LYS A 71 -10.25 8.34 -4.62
C LYS A 71 -10.83 8.21 -3.21
N LEU A 72 -9.98 8.28 -2.19
CA LEU A 72 -10.42 8.47 -0.81
C LEU A 72 -11.14 9.82 -0.70
N ILE A 73 -12.36 9.80 -0.17
CA ILE A 73 -13.20 10.98 0.04
C ILE A 73 -13.17 11.44 1.48
#